data_AF-A0A7L5ZLG9-F1
#
_entry.id   AF-A0A7L5ZLG9-F1
#
_cell.length_a   1.000
_cell.length_b   1.000
_cell.length_c   1.000
_cell.angle_alpha   90.00
_cell.angle_beta   90.00
_cell.angle_gamma   90.00
#
_symmetry.space_group_name_H-M   'P 1'
#
loop_
_entity.id
_entity.type
_entity.pdbx_description
1 polymer ?
#
loop_
_entity_poly.entity_id
_entity_poly.type
_entity_poly.pdbx_seq_one_letter_code
_entity_poly.pdbx_strand_id
1 'polypeptide(L)'
;MRWTAEQAKVVDGGQDQARREALAVAETFVPRHPMMEQGRTIYRTSPDSYVVLVVGATSEFAFEVKVAQVVKRLRPEPQSWPAR
;
A
#
# COMPACT_ATOMS: atom_id res chain seq x y z
N MET A 1 12.63 11.77 4.99
CA MET A 1 12.18 10.74 4.03
C MET A 1 10.69 10.92 3.80
N ARG A 2 10.24 11.02 2.55
CA ARG A 2 8.83 11.12 2.19
C ARG A 2 8.37 9.74 1.75
N TRP A 3 7.39 9.16 2.44
CA TRP A 3 6.78 7.91 2.04
C TRP A 3 5.87 8.17 0.84
N THR A 4 6.10 7.46 -0.25
CA THR A 4 5.21 7.50 -1.43
C THR A 4 4.33 6.27 -1.34
N ALA A 5 3.02 6.47 -1.16
CA ALA A 5 2.07 5.38 -1.31
C ALA A 5 1.96 5.08 -2.81
N GLU A 6 2.47 3.94 -3.24
CA GLU A 6 2.37 3.51 -4.64
C GLU A 6 0.92 3.13 -5.00
N GLN A 7 0.19 2.55 -4.05
CA GLN A 7 -1.23 2.21 -4.20
C GLN A 7 -2.01 2.57 -2.93
N ALA A 8 -3.22 3.10 -3.11
CA ALA A 8 -4.15 3.37 -2.02
C ALA A 8 -5.58 2.99 -2.44
N LYS A 9 -6.25 2.19 -1.60
CA LYS A 9 -7.66 1.82 -1.74
C LYS A 9 -8.42 2.42 -0.57
N VAL A 10 -9.46 3.20 -0.86
CA VAL A 10 -10.41 3.71 0.14
C VAL A 10 -11.56 2.73 0.25
N VAL A 11 -12.02 2.47 1.47
CA VAL A 11 -13.14 1.58 1.76
C VAL A 11 -14.14 2.30 2.66
N ASP A 12 -15.42 2.01 2.47
CA ASP A 12 -16.51 2.69 3.20
C ASP A 12 -16.92 1.94 4.49
N GLY A 13 -16.65 0.64 4.59
CA GLY A 13 -17.07 -0.21 5.72
C GLY A 13 -16.16 -0.16 6.96
N GLY A 14 -15.45 0.95 7.15
CA GLY A 14 -14.67 1.22 8.36
C GLY A 14 -13.41 0.35 8.54
N GLN A 15 -12.89 0.35 9.78
CA GLN A 15 -11.56 -0.19 10.10
C GLN A 15 -11.45 -1.70 9.84
N ASP A 16 -12.48 -2.49 10.16
CA ASP A 16 -12.42 -3.94 9.96
C ASP A 16 -12.43 -4.34 8.49
N GLN A 17 -13.17 -3.62 7.64
CA GLN A 17 -13.05 -3.82 6.20
C GLN A 17 -11.66 -3.41 5.71
N ALA A 18 -11.14 -2.28 6.18
CA ALA A 18 -9.81 -1.82 5.79
C ALA A 18 -8.71 -2.83 6.16
N ARG A 19 -8.83 -3.49 7.32
CA ARG A 19 -7.90 -4.56 7.74
C ARG A 19 -7.95 -5.79 6.85
N ARG A 20 -9.16 -6.24 6.47
CA ARG A 20 -9.33 -7.37 5.54
C ARG A 20 -8.72 -7.06 4.18
N GLU A 21 -8.95 -5.84 3.70
CA GLU A 21 -8.43 -5.36 2.41
C GLU A 21 -6.91 -5.17 2.45
N ALA A 22 -6.35 -4.70 3.57
CA ALA A 22 -4.90 -4.64 3.76
C ALA A 22 -4.25 -6.03 3.73
N LEU A 23 -4.87 -7.04 4.34
CA LEU A 23 -4.40 -8.41 4.26
C LEU A 23 -4.50 -8.95 2.83
N ALA A 24 -5.62 -8.71 2.15
CA ALA A 24 -5.78 -9.11 0.75
C ALA A 24 -4.72 -8.48 -0.16
N VAL A 25 -4.36 -7.20 0.06
CA VAL A 25 -3.25 -6.54 -0.65
C VAL A 25 -1.91 -7.20 -0.31
N ALA A 26 -1.65 -7.50 0.97
CA ALA A 26 -0.43 -8.21 1.37
C ALA A 26 -0.29 -9.58 0.70
N GLU A 27 -1.41 -10.27 0.46
CA GLU A 27 -1.46 -11.58 -0.21
C GLU A 27 -1.34 -11.50 -1.73
N THR A 28 -1.91 -10.46 -2.35
CA THR A 28 -2.13 -10.46 -3.81
C THR A 28 -1.34 -9.42 -4.58
N PHE A 29 -0.80 -8.38 -3.92
CA PHE A 29 0.00 -7.37 -4.61
C PHE A 29 1.23 -8.02 -5.25
N VAL A 30 1.43 -7.76 -6.54
CA VAL A 30 2.58 -8.24 -7.31
C VAL A 30 3.52 -7.05 -7.52
N PRO A 31 4.64 -6.97 -6.78
CA PRO A 31 5.62 -5.90 -6.99
C PRO A 31 6.28 -6.04 -8.37
N ARG A 32 6.86 -4.96 -8.89
CA ARG A 32 7.60 -4.98 -10.17
C ARG A 32 8.80 -5.94 -10.15
N HIS A 33 9.40 -6.13 -8.98
CA HIS A 33 10.45 -7.12 -8.71
C HIS A 33 10.10 -7.87 -7.43
N PRO A 34 10.41 -9.19 -7.32
CA PRO A 34 11.11 -10.03 -8.29
C PRO A 34 10.23 -10.51 -9.46
N MET A 35 10.85 -10.84 -10.61
CA MET A 35 10.13 -11.33 -11.81
C MET A 35 9.63 -12.78 -11.70
N MET A 36 10.19 -13.54 -10.76
CA MET A 36 9.84 -14.95 -10.50
C MET A 36 9.70 -15.14 -8.99
N GLU A 37 8.51 -14.85 -8.46
CA GLU A 37 8.19 -15.09 -7.06
C GLU A 37 8.26 -16.60 -6.76
N GLN A 38 9.10 -16.97 -5.80
CA GLN A 38 9.25 -18.34 -5.31
C GLN A 38 8.60 -18.54 -3.95
N GLY A 39 8.48 -17.47 -3.17
CA GLY A 39 7.87 -17.49 -1.86
C GLY A 39 7.45 -16.11 -1.39
N ARG A 40 6.51 -16.11 -0.45
CA ARG A 40 5.99 -14.91 0.20
C ARG A 40 5.83 -15.19 1.68
N THR A 41 6.24 -14.24 2.50
CA THR A 41 5.98 -14.29 3.94
C THR A 41 5.37 -12.97 4.37
N ILE A 42 4.25 -13.06 5.09
CA ILE A 42 3.49 -11.90 5.57
C ILE A 42 3.63 -11.86 7.09
N TYR A 43 4.26 -10.79 7.58
CA TYR A 43 4.42 -10.53 9.01
C TYR A 43 3.38 -9.48 9.42
N ARG A 44 2.57 -9.79 10.43
CA ARG A 44 1.75 -8.79 11.10
C ARG A 44 2.60 -8.04 12.11
N THR A 45 2.79 -6.73 11.92
CA THR A 45 3.58 -5.88 12.83
C THR A 45 2.71 -5.11 13.81
N SER A 46 1.43 -4.87 13.46
CA SER A 46 0.38 -4.34 14.35
C SER A 46 -0.99 -4.79 13.82
N PRO A 47 -2.11 -4.50 14.52
CA PRO A 47 -3.46 -4.77 13.99
C PRO A 47 -3.73 -4.14 12.62
N ASP A 48 -3.04 -3.05 12.28
CA ASP A 48 -3.28 -2.22 11.11
C ASP A 48 -2.08 -2.18 10.13
N SER A 49 -1.08 -3.05 10.33
CA SER A 49 0.12 -3.05 9.48
C SER A 49 0.73 -4.43 9.26
N TYR A 50 1.22 -4.61 8.04
CA TYR A 50 1.91 -5.81 7.59
C TYR A 50 3.23 -5.45 6.90
N VAL A 51 4.25 -6.27 7.11
CA VAL A 51 5.46 -6.29 6.28
C VAL A 51 5.41 -7.58 5.45
N VAL A 52 5.60 -7.45 4.15
CA VAL A 52 5.61 -8.58 3.22
C VAL A 52 7.00 -8.73 2.64
N LEU A 53 7.56 -9.91 2.78
CA LEU A 53 8.80 -10.31 2.11
C LEU A 53 8.44 -11.21 0.94
N VAL A 54 8.80 -10.79 -0.26
CA VAL A 54 8.68 -11.56 -1.49
C VAL A 54 10.07 -12.05 -1.89
N VAL A 55 10.25 -13.37 -1.89
CA VAL A 55 11.49 -14.02 -2.28
C VAL A 55 11.37 -14.44 -3.73
N GLY A 56 12.28 -13.96 -4.56
CA GLY A 56 12.43 -14.40 -5.93
C GLY A 56 13.65 -15.28 -6.13
N ALA A 57 13.82 -15.79 -7.34
CA ALA A 57 14.93 -16.69 -7.67
C ALA A 57 16.34 -16.09 -7.44
N THR A 58 16.48 -14.77 -7.54
CA THR A 58 17.78 -14.08 -7.47
C THR A 58 17.79 -12.86 -6.55
N SER A 59 16.64 -12.50 -5.98
CA SER A 59 16.48 -11.27 -5.20
C SER A 59 15.30 -11.37 -4.26
N GLU A 60 15.37 -10.61 -3.17
CA GLU A 60 14.25 -10.40 -2.25
C GLU A 60 13.72 -8.97 -2.39
N PHE A 61 12.42 -8.81 -2.16
CA PHE A 61 11.77 -7.51 -2.15
C PHE A 61 10.82 -7.42 -0.95
N ALA A 62 10.92 -6.34 -0.19
CA ALA A 62 10.05 -6.08 0.95
C ALA A 62 9.16 -4.86 0.70
N PHE A 63 7.89 -4.97 1.05
CA PHE A 63 6.96 -3.84 1.08
C PHE A 63 6.11 -3.84 2.33
N GLU A 64 5.53 -2.68 2.63
CA GLU A 64 4.70 -2.48 3.80
C GLU A 64 3.27 -2.13 3.38
N VAL A 65 2.29 -2.74 4.05
CA VAL A 65 0.86 -2.44 3.87
C VAL A 65 0.33 -1.88 5.18
N LYS A 66 -0.35 -0.74 5.12
CA LYS A 66 -0.94 -0.06 6.29
C LYS A 66 -2.39 0.32 6.06
N VAL A 67 -3.17 0.23 7.13
CA VAL A 67 -4.47 0.89 7.23
C VAL A 67 -4.24 2.30 7.77
N ALA A 68 -4.93 3.28 7.17
CA ALA A 68 -4.90 4.66 7.62
C ALA A 68 -6.29 5.28 7.52
N GLN A 69 -6.57 6.24 8.40
CA GLN A 69 -7.78 7.06 8.33
C GLN A 69 -7.49 8.35 7.57
N VAL A 70 -8.39 8.72 6.66
CA VAL A 70 -8.34 10.04 6.01
C VAL A 70 -8.73 11.10 7.04
N VAL A 71 -7.76 11.87 7.50
CA VAL A 71 -7.99 12.98 8.44
C VAL A 71 -8.27 14.29 7.70
N LYS A 72 -7.60 14.52 6.56
CA LYS A 72 -7.75 15.73 5.75
C LYS A 72 -7.39 15.45 4.30
N ARG A 73 -8.18 15.94 3.36
CA ARG A 73 -7.88 15.92 1.92
C ARG A 73 -7.72 17.35 1.45
N LEU A 74 -6.50 17.72 1.06
CA LEU A 74 -6.24 19.01 0.42
C LEU A 74 -6.58 18.85 -1.06
N ARG A 75 -7.52 19.64 -1.57
CA ARG A 75 -7.73 19.74 -3.02
C ARG A 75 -6.51 20.48 -3.59
N PRO A 76 -5.93 20.06 -4.72
CA PRO A 76 -5.05 20.94 -5.46
C PRO A 76 -5.86 22.18 -5.86
N GLU A 77 -5.29 23.36 -5.62
CA GLU A 77 -5.88 24.62 -6.05
C GLU A 77 -6.07 24.56 -7.58
N PRO A 78 -7.24 24.90 -8.14
CA PRO A 78 -7.37 24.98 -9.57
C PRO A 78 -6.36 26.01 -10.07
N GLN A 79 -5.43 25.56 -10.93
CA GLN A 79 -4.44 26.44 -11.55
C GLN A 79 -5.17 27.47 -12.41
N SER A 80 -5.40 28.66 -11.85
CA SER A 80 -5.93 29.79 -12.60
C SER A 80 -4.85 30.25 -13.57
N TRP A 81 -5.09 30.03 -14.87
CA TRP A 81 -4.29 30.66 -15.90
C TRP A 81 -4.59 32.16 -15.88
N PRO A 82 -3.58 33.05 -15.95
CA PRO A 82 -3.86 34.46 -16.17
C PRO A 82 -4.55 34.60 -17.53
N ALA A 83 -5.72 35.24 -17.54
CA ALA A 83 -6.37 35.68 -18.75
C ALA A 83 -5.40 36.63 -19.48
N ARG A 84 -5.10 36.33 -20.74
CA ARG A 84 -4.32 37.20 -21.62
C ARG A 84 -5.17 38.36 -22.12
#